data_AF-D2QNW9-F1
#
_entry.id   AF-D2QNW9-F1
#
_cell.length_a   1.000
_cell.length_b   1.000
_cell.length_c   1.000
_cell.angle_alpha   90.00
_cell.angle_beta   90.00
_cell.angle_gamma   90.00
#
_symmetry.space_group_name_H-M   'P 1'
#
loop_
_entity.id
_entity.type
_entity.pdbx_description
1 polymer ?
#
loop_
_entity_poly.entity_id
_entity_poly.type
_entity_poly.pdbx_seq_one_letter_code
_entity_poly.pdbx_strand_id
1 'polypeptide(L)'
;MQQALPLRTKLQLGIYTLINPFVRLLIRLGLTPNMVTAIGLVLNIGVALIFIVGAEQGNRGDFSYIGWAGALVLFAGLFDMLDGQVARLGKMSSLYGALFDSVLDRYSELILFLGICYYLIAHHYFFSSLFAFVALIGSMMVSYTRARAEGLGIECKGGLMQRPERVVIIGVSALACGCFAPLLGHDFKLYIPGIPVHVFETMTIFTLPLMIMAIMTNITAFNRLTDSKKALEEKEKTTTSPKVFMLTVLLLSSVAGYSLPASRVAPEHRQDKPVISFPTPKNIPNQLFYIQRDPNTNTIICALNLKNGQLDKEDPVHVFWIRYTEQSQQQELSYIQRTFAYGIKARHMRNEEYELSFVSYKKLPLHLAKSGTNDYYVYANVNQKKVILKRIYLRIEGGTMWMPNVKYIQLEGTNALTGESTVERIPV
;
A
#
# COMPACT_ATOMS: atom_id res chain seq x y z
N MET A 1 25.97 -34.95 -13.91
CA MET A 1 25.15 -35.13 -12.70
C MET A 1 23.81 -34.44 -12.92
N GLN A 2 22.72 -35.19 -13.08
CA GLN A 2 21.37 -34.62 -13.09
C GLN A 2 21.07 -34.09 -11.68
N GLN A 3 20.95 -32.77 -11.52
CA GLN A 3 20.51 -32.21 -10.25
C GLN A 3 19.12 -32.76 -9.93
N ALA A 4 18.98 -33.42 -8.77
CA ALA A 4 17.70 -33.91 -8.31
C ALA A 4 16.73 -32.74 -8.18
N LEU A 5 15.58 -32.82 -8.86
CA LEU A 5 14.54 -31.79 -8.77
C LEU A 5 14.18 -31.52 -7.30
N PRO A 6 14.05 -30.24 -6.88
CA PRO A 6 13.62 -29.88 -5.53
C PRO A 6 12.32 -30.58 -5.15
N LEU A 7 12.16 -30.98 -3.89
CA LEU A 7 10.97 -31.69 -3.39
C LEU A 7 9.67 -30.98 -3.77
N ARG A 8 9.66 -29.65 -3.68
CA ARG A 8 8.54 -28.79 -4.07
C ARG A 8 8.16 -28.95 -5.54
N THR A 9 9.14 -29.03 -6.43
CA THR A 9 8.90 -29.19 -7.88
C THR A 9 8.38 -30.58 -8.20
N LYS A 10 8.88 -31.62 -7.53
CA LYS A 10 8.35 -32.99 -7.66
C LYS A 10 6.90 -33.09 -7.16
N LEU A 11 6.60 -32.47 -6.02
CA LEU A 11 5.24 -32.41 -5.47
C LEU A 11 4.29 -31.68 -6.42
N GLN A 12 4.74 -30.56 -6.99
CA GLN A 12 3.97 -29.76 -7.94
C GLN A 12 3.68 -30.52 -9.25
N LEU A 13 4.66 -31.26 -9.77
CA LEU A 13 4.49 -32.17 -10.92
C LEU A 13 3.49 -33.31 -10.63
N GLY A 14 3.54 -33.87 -9.41
CA GLY A 14 2.59 -34.88 -8.96
C GLY A 14 1.16 -34.33 -8.91
N ILE A 15 0.97 -33.15 -8.31
CA ILE A 15 -0.32 -32.46 -8.24
C ILE A 15 -0.87 -32.19 -9.65
N TYR A 16 -0.04 -31.71 -10.58
CA TYR A 16 -0.49 -31.47 -11.96
C TYR A 16 -0.88 -32.75 -12.67
N THR A 17 -0.19 -33.86 -12.43
CA THR A 17 -0.54 -35.15 -13.03
C THR A 17 -1.93 -35.62 -12.57
N LEU A 18 -2.28 -35.38 -11.30
CA LEU A 18 -3.59 -35.69 -10.74
C LEU A 18 -4.69 -34.74 -11.23
N ILE A 19 -4.39 -33.44 -11.33
CA ILE A 19 -5.37 -32.39 -11.64
C ILE A 19 -5.65 -32.27 -13.14
N ASN A 20 -4.66 -32.49 -14.01
CA ASN A 20 -4.77 -32.27 -15.45
C ASN A 20 -5.91 -33.05 -16.14
N PRO A 21 -6.22 -34.31 -15.80
CA PRO A 21 -7.37 -35.02 -16.35
C PRO A 21 -8.68 -34.29 -16.05
N PHE A 22 -8.83 -33.77 -14.83
CA PHE A 22 -10.00 -33.00 -14.42
C PHE A 22 -10.07 -31.66 -15.16
N VAL A 23 -8.95 -30.93 -15.28
CA VAL A 23 -8.90 -29.69 -16.07
C VAL A 23 -9.31 -29.92 -17.52
N ARG A 24 -8.83 -31.00 -18.14
CA ARG A 24 -9.23 -31.37 -19.51
C ARG A 24 -10.72 -31.71 -19.62
N LEU A 25 -11.29 -32.34 -18.60
CA LEU A 25 -12.73 -32.58 -18.53
C LEU A 25 -13.52 -31.27 -18.46
N LEU A 26 -13.12 -30.33 -17.60
CA LEU A 26 -13.78 -29.01 -17.51
C LEU A 26 -13.73 -28.25 -18.83
N ILE A 27 -12.59 -28.27 -19.52
CA ILE A 27 -12.44 -27.67 -20.86
C ILE A 27 -13.38 -28.34 -21.88
N ARG A 28 -13.48 -29.68 -21.87
CA ARG A 28 -14.40 -30.42 -22.75
C ARG A 28 -15.88 -30.11 -22.47
N LEU A 29 -16.22 -29.83 -21.22
CA LEU A 29 -17.56 -29.40 -20.81
C LEU A 29 -17.83 -27.93 -21.14
N GLY A 30 -16.87 -27.21 -21.74
CA GLY A 30 -17.02 -25.82 -22.16
C GLY A 30 -16.92 -24.81 -21.02
N LEU A 31 -16.41 -25.20 -19.84
CA LEU A 31 -16.23 -24.26 -18.75
C LEU A 31 -15.06 -23.31 -19.04
N THR A 32 -15.35 -22.01 -18.99
CA THR A 32 -14.33 -20.96 -19.09
C THR A 32 -13.62 -20.75 -17.74
N PRO A 33 -12.41 -20.18 -17.71
CA PRO A 33 -11.71 -19.85 -16.46
C PRO A 33 -12.57 -19.00 -15.51
N ASN A 34 -13.22 -17.96 -16.03
CA ASN A 34 -14.07 -17.07 -15.23
C ASN A 34 -15.28 -17.82 -14.63
N MET A 35 -15.84 -18.81 -15.33
CA MET A 35 -16.91 -19.65 -14.78
C MET A 35 -16.39 -20.51 -13.62
N VAL A 36 -15.18 -21.06 -13.74
CA VAL A 36 -14.55 -21.85 -12.69
C VAL A 36 -14.29 -21.00 -11.44
N THR A 37 -13.74 -19.79 -11.61
CA THR A 37 -13.60 -18.82 -10.50
C THR A 37 -14.95 -18.48 -9.87
N ALA A 38 -15.99 -18.24 -10.68
CA ALA A 38 -17.33 -17.92 -10.17
C ALA A 38 -17.95 -19.09 -9.39
N ILE A 39 -17.71 -20.34 -9.82
CA ILE A 39 -18.09 -21.54 -9.06
C ILE A 39 -17.36 -21.55 -7.71
N GLY A 40 -16.05 -21.26 -7.68
CA GLY A 40 -15.28 -21.12 -6.44
C GLY A 40 -15.89 -20.11 -5.46
N LEU A 41 -16.33 -18.95 -5.97
CA LEU A 41 -17.04 -17.95 -5.17
C LEU A 41 -18.37 -18.49 -4.60
N VAL A 42 -19.19 -19.14 -5.43
CA VAL A 42 -20.47 -19.72 -4.99
C VAL A 42 -20.25 -20.79 -3.92
N LEU A 43 -19.20 -21.62 -4.06
CA LEU A 43 -18.84 -22.61 -3.05
C LEU A 43 -18.42 -21.95 -1.73
N ASN A 44 -17.64 -20.86 -1.77
CA ASN A 44 -17.28 -20.10 -0.56
C ASN A 44 -18.47 -19.40 0.10
N ILE A 45 -19.46 -18.94 -0.68
CA ILE A 45 -20.76 -18.50 -0.15
C ILE A 45 -21.44 -19.67 0.57
N GLY A 46 -21.44 -20.86 -0.02
CA GLY A 46 -21.92 -22.09 0.61
C GLY A 46 -21.24 -22.39 1.94
N VAL A 47 -19.91 -22.25 2.02
CA VAL A 47 -19.15 -22.39 3.28
C VAL A 47 -19.67 -21.43 4.35
N ALA A 48 -19.82 -20.15 4.00
CA ALA A 48 -20.31 -19.15 4.93
C ALA A 48 -21.73 -19.46 5.41
N LEU A 49 -22.60 -19.94 4.52
CA LEU A 49 -23.95 -20.38 4.87
C LEU A 49 -23.95 -21.59 5.80
N ILE A 50 -23.07 -22.57 5.62
CA ILE A 50 -22.95 -23.71 6.55
C ILE A 50 -22.59 -23.21 7.94
N PHE A 51 -21.63 -22.28 8.06
CA PHE A 51 -21.30 -21.67 9.34
C PHE A 51 -22.47 -20.87 9.93
N ILE A 52 -23.20 -20.08 9.14
CA ILE A 52 -24.34 -19.31 9.64
C ILE A 52 -25.47 -20.25 10.10
N VAL A 53 -25.80 -21.29 9.32
CA VAL A 53 -26.82 -22.27 9.72
C VAL A 53 -26.40 -23.03 10.98
N GLY A 54 -25.14 -23.44 11.08
CA GLY A 54 -24.60 -24.07 12.28
C GLY A 54 -24.58 -23.13 13.50
N ALA A 55 -24.55 -21.82 13.29
CA ALA A 55 -24.66 -20.81 14.34
C ALA A 55 -26.10 -20.67 14.86
N GLU A 56 -27.08 -20.68 13.96
CA GLU A 56 -28.50 -20.43 14.28
C GLU A 56 -29.25 -21.69 14.74
N GLN A 57 -28.96 -22.83 14.11
CA GLN A 57 -29.69 -24.09 14.32
C GLN A 57 -28.88 -25.12 15.10
N GLY A 58 -27.54 -25.01 15.05
CA GLY A 58 -26.64 -25.94 15.73
C GLY A 58 -26.55 -25.64 17.22
N ASN A 59 -26.35 -26.69 18.02
CA ASN A 59 -25.95 -26.52 19.41
C ASN A 59 -24.46 -26.14 19.48
N ARG A 60 -24.03 -25.46 20.55
CA ARG A 60 -22.63 -25.02 20.72
C ARG A 60 -21.59 -26.14 20.59
N GLY A 61 -21.94 -27.36 21.01
CA GLY A 61 -21.08 -28.55 20.91
C GLY A 61 -21.24 -29.33 19.60
N ASP A 62 -22.13 -28.92 18.70
CA ASP A 62 -22.35 -29.57 17.41
C ASP A 62 -21.32 -29.07 16.37
N PHE A 63 -20.16 -29.71 16.38
CA PHE A 63 -19.06 -29.39 15.47
C PHE A 63 -19.24 -30.01 14.06
N SER A 64 -20.36 -30.66 13.76
CA SER A 64 -20.60 -31.26 12.44
C SER A 64 -20.63 -30.22 11.33
N TYR A 65 -21.27 -29.06 11.58
CA TYR A 65 -21.29 -27.93 10.66
C TYR A 65 -19.89 -27.40 10.36
N ILE A 66 -19.03 -27.31 11.37
CA ILE A 66 -17.62 -26.92 11.18
C ILE A 66 -16.90 -27.95 10.31
N GLY A 67 -17.12 -29.24 10.55
CA GLY A 67 -16.55 -30.32 9.75
C GLY A 67 -16.94 -30.24 8.27
N TRP A 68 -18.24 -30.10 7.99
CA TRP A 68 -18.77 -29.96 6.63
C TRP A 68 -18.32 -28.67 5.95
N ALA A 69 -18.27 -27.55 6.68
CA ALA A 69 -17.70 -26.32 6.17
C ALA A 69 -16.22 -26.50 5.83
N GLY A 70 -15.44 -27.18 6.68
CA GLY A 70 -14.04 -27.51 6.42
C GLY A 70 -13.83 -28.36 5.17
N ALA A 71 -14.65 -29.39 4.97
CA ALA A 71 -14.65 -30.20 3.76
C ALA A 71 -14.95 -29.35 2.51
N LEU A 72 -15.96 -28.47 2.59
CA LEU A 72 -16.34 -27.61 1.48
C LEU A 72 -15.28 -26.53 1.20
N VAL A 73 -14.58 -26.00 2.20
CA VAL A 73 -13.43 -25.09 2.02
C VAL A 73 -12.33 -25.75 1.21
N LEU A 74 -11.95 -26.99 1.57
CA LEU A 74 -10.93 -27.74 0.85
C LEU A 74 -11.37 -28.02 -0.59
N PHE A 75 -12.64 -28.39 -0.78
CA PHE A 75 -13.20 -28.63 -2.11
C PHE A 75 -13.25 -27.36 -2.96
N ALA A 76 -13.71 -26.23 -2.41
CA ALA A 76 -13.75 -24.94 -3.07
C ALA A 76 -12.35 -24.45 -3.47
N GLY A 77 -11.37 -24.63 -2.58
CA GLY A 77 -9.97 -24.31 -2.85
C GLY A 77 -9.36 -25.05 -4.04
N LEU A 78 -9.93 -26.20 -4.45
CA LEU A 78 -9.52 -26.86 -5.68
C LEU A 78 -9.96 -26.05 -6.91
N PHE A 79 -11.17 -25.50 -6.93
CA PHE A 79 -11.68 -24.69 -8.05
C PHE A 79 -10.85 -23.42 -8.25
N ASP A 80 -10.46 -22.78 -7.16
CA ASP A 80 -9.57 -21.62 -7.14
C ASP A 80 -8.16 -21.92 -7.68
N MET A 81 -7.73 -23.19 -7.68
CA MET A 81 -6.46 -23.61 -8.30
C MET A 81 -6.63 -24.05 -9.75
N LEU A 82 -7.85 -24.45 -10.12
CA LEU A 82 -8.19 -25.02 -11.41
C LEU A 82 -8.38 -23.95 -12.49
N ASP A 83 -8.93 -22.79 -12.16
CA ASP A 83 -9.19 -21.72 -13.14
C ASP A 83 -7.94 -21.28 -13.90
N GLY A 84 -6.80 -21.11 -13.22
CA GLY A 84 -5.52 -20.78 -13.82
C GLY A 84 -4.98 -21.91 -14.69
N GLN A 85 -5.26 -23.17 -14.35
CA GLN A 85 -4.91 -24.31 -15.20
C GLN A 85 -5.82 -24.41 -16.42
N VAL A 86 -7.12 -24.17 -16.26
CA VAL A 86 -8.10 -24.10 -17.37
C VAL A 86 -7.70 -22.99 -18.32
N ALA A 87 -7.28 -21.82 -17.82
CA ALA A 87 -6.77 -20.73 -18.65
C ALA A 87 -5.52 -21.13 -19.44
N ARG A 88 -4.52 -21.75 -18.79
CA ARG A 88 -3.27 -22.18 -19.43
C ARG A 88 -3.46 -23.31 -20.44
N LEU A 89 -4.12 -24.39 -20.05
CA LEU A 89 -4.32 -25.58 -20.90
C LEU A 89 -5.37 -25.34 -21.98
N GLY A 90 -6.40 -24.55 -21.69
CA GLY A 90 -7.43 -24.15 -22.65
C GLY A 90 -6.98 -23.03 -23.60
N LYS A 91 -5.80 -22.42 -23.39
CA LYS A 91 -5.32 -21.23 -24.11
C LYS A 91 -6.29 -20.05 -24.03
N MET A 92 -6.95 -19.89 -22.89
CA MET A 92 -7.96 -18.87 -22.60
C MET A 92 -7.47 -17.79 -21.62
N SER A 93 -6.16 -17.67 -21.41
CA SER A 93 -5.56 -16.65 -20.53
C SER A 93 -5.84 -15.23 -21.04
N SER A 94 -6.30 -14.34 -20.15
CA SER A 94 -6.53 -12.92 -20.47
C SER A 94 -6.18 -12.03 -19.28
N LEU A 95 -5.87 -10.75 -19.54
CA LEU A 95 -5.59 -9.76 -18.49
C LEU A 95 -6.82 -9.50 -17.62
N TYR A 96 -8.00 -9.43 -18.23
CA TYR A 96 -9.26 -9.30 -17.48
C TYR A 96 -9.53 -10.54 -16.62
N GLY A 97 -9.31 -11.75 -17.15
CA GLY A 97 -9.46 -12.99 -16.38
C GLY A 97 -8.54 -13.01 -15.16
N ALA A 98 -7.27 -12.61 -15.32
CA ALA A 98 -6.34 -12.50 -14.19
C ALA A 98 -6.78 -11.48 -13.14
N LEU A 99 -7.39 -10.35 -13.55
CA LEU A 99 -7.98 -9.37 -12.63
C LEU A 99 -9.24 -9.91 -11.95
N PHE A 100 -10.10 -10.60 -12.71
CA PHE A 100 -11.36 -11.17 -12.25
C PHE A 100 -11.14 -12.26 -11.20
N ASP A 101 -10.28 -13.25 -11.50
CA ASP A 101 -9.80 -14.29 -10.60
C ASP A 101 -9.32 -13.68 -9.27
N SER A 102 -8.33 -12.81 -9.40
CA SER A 102 -7.84 -11.98 -8.31
C SER A 102 -8.98 -11.36 -7.49
N VAL A 103 -9.86 -10.55 -8.07
CA VAL A 103 -10.89 -9.82 -7.31
C VAL A 103 -11.85 -10.79 -6.60
N LEU A 104 -12.29 -11.84 -7.28
CA LEU A 104 -13.20 -12.81 -6.69
C LEU A 104 -12.55 -13.60 -5.56
N ASP A 105 -11.26 -13.92 -5.64
CA ASP A 105 -10.54 -14.55 -4.54
C ASP A 105 -10.65 -13.78 -3.22
N ARG A 106 -10.57 -12.45 -3.30
CA ARG A 106 -10.69 -11.59 -2.13
C ARG A 106 -12.11 -11.62 -1.57
N TYR A 107 -13.12 -11.58 -2.44
CA TYR A 107 -14.51 -11.72 -2.01
C TYR A 107 -14.78 -13.10 -1.40
N SER A 108 -14.27 -14.18 -2.01
CA SER A 108 -14.38 -15.54 -1.51
C SER A 108 -13.79 -15.66 -0.10
N GLU A 109 -12.58 -15.16 0.13
CA GLU A 109 -11.98 -15.15 1.48
C GLU A 109 -12.78 -14.29 2.46
N LEU A 110 -13.21 -13.09 2.07
CA LEU A 110 -14.02 -12.20 2.92
C LEU A 110 -15.32 -12.87 3.37
N ILE A 111 -16.03 -13.51 2.46
CA ILE A 111 -17.29 -14.21 2.71
C ILE A 111 -17.07 -15.42 3.61
N LEU A 112 -16.03 -16.22 3.34
CA LEU A 112 -15.66 -17.35 4.19
C LEU A 112 -15.39 -16.88 5.63
N PHE A 113 -14.58 -15.84 5.82
CA PHE A 113 -14.27 -15.31 7.15
C PHE A 113 -15.49 -14.68 7.83
N LEU A 114 -16.42 -14.08 7.08
CA LEU A 114 -17.68 -13.60 7.62
C LEU A 114 -18.44 -14.76 8.29
N GLY A 115 -18.57 -15.90 7.62
CA GLY A 115 -19.21 -17.09 8.18
C GLY A 115 -18.51 -17.59 9.45
N ILE A 116 -17.17 -17.70 9.42
CA ILE A 116 -16.37 -18.12 10.59
C ILE A 116 -16.59 -17.16 11.78
N CYS A 117 -16.45 -15.86 11.56
CA CYS A 117 -16.64 -14.85 12.60
C CYS A 117 -18.05 -14.89 13.18
N TYR A 118 -19.07 -15.01 12.32
CA TYR A 118 -20.46 -15.12 12.74
C TYR A 118 -20.68 -16.33 13.66
N TYR A 119 -20.23 -17.52 13.22
CA TYR A 119 -20.35 -18.76 14.01
C TYR A 119 -19.65 -18.63 15.38
N LEU A 120 -18.44 -18.09 15.40
CA LEU A 120 -17.68 -17.91 16.63
C LEU A 120 -18.38 -16.95 17.59
N ILE A 121 -18.94 -15.84 17.11
CA ILE A 121 -19.63 -14.86 17.95
C ILE A 121 -20.94 -15.44 18.50
N ALA A 122 -21.76 -16.06 17.65
CA ALA A 122 -23.04 -16.63 18.01
C ALA A 122 -22.91 -17.69 19.11
N HIS A 123 -21.85 -18.50 19.04
CA HIS A 123 -21.52 -19.51 20.04
C HIS A 123 -20.65 -18.98 21.19
N HIS A 124 -20.57 -17.66 21.41
CA HIS A 124 -19.80 -16.99 22.46
C HIS A 124 -18.30 -17.37 22.55
N TYR A 125 -17.65 -17.61 21.41
CA TYR A 125 -16.19 -17.71 21.27
C TYR A 125 -15.59 -16.35 20.88
N PHE A 126 -15.85 -15.32 21.69
CA PHE A 126 -15.53 -13.92 21.35
C PHE A 126 -14.04 -13.71 21.02
N PHE A 127 -13.11 -14.19 21.86
CA PHE A 127 -11.66 -14.05 21.60
C PHE A 127 -11.21 -14.77 20.33
N SER A 128 -11.74 -15.97 20.06
CA SER A 128 -11.46 -16.69 18.82
C SER A 128 -11.98 -15.93 17.59
N SER A 129 -13.14 -15.27 17.69
CA SER A 129 -13.67 -14.43 16.62
C SER A 129 -12.78 -13.20 16.34
N LEU A 130 -12.18 -12.61 17.38
CA LEU A 130 -11.21 -11.53 17.23
C LEU A 130 -9.96 -12.02 16.48
N PHE A 131 -9.44 -13.21 16.81
CA PHE A 131 -8.33 -13.79 16.06
C PHE A 131 -8.70 -14.11 14.61
N ALA A 132 -9.91 -14.61 14.36
CA ALA A 132 -10.43 -14.82 13.00
C ALA A 132 -10.47 -13.50 12.21
N PHE A 133 -10.93 -12.43 12.82
CA PHE A 133 -10.96 -11.10 12.21
C PHE A 133 -9.55 -10.54 11.94
N VAL A 134 -8.61 -10.73 12.86
CA VAL A 134 -7.20 -10.36 12.65
C VAL A 134 -6.57 -11.20 11.52
N ALA A 135 -6.94 -12.48 11.40
CA ALA A 135 -6.52 -13.32 10.29
C ALA A 135 -7.09 -12.85 8.95
N LEU A 136 -8.34 -12.38 8.92
CA LEU A 136 -8.92 -11.74 7.75
C LEU A 136 -8.12 -10.50 7.34
N ILE A 137 -7.82 -9.59 8.29
CA ILE A 137 -6.98 -8.40 8.03
C ILE A 137 -5.64 -8.81 7.44
N GLY A 138 -4.97 -9.78 8.07
CA GLY A 138 -3.68 -10.29 7.60
C GLY A 138 -3.78 -10.86 6.19
N SER A 139 -4.81 -11.66 5.91
CA SER A 139 -5.05 -12.27 4.59
C SER A 139 -5.18 -11.21 3.48
N MET A 140 -5.96 -10.16 3.75
CA MET A 140 -6.14 -9.04 2.84
C MET A 140 -4.84 -8.27 2.63
N MET A 141 -4.08 -8.01 3.70
CA MET A 141 -2.83 -7.26 3.63
C MET A 141 -1.70 -8.04 2.94
N VAL A 142 -1.66 -9.37 3.05
CA VAL A 142 -0.73 -10.21 2.29
C VAL A 142 -0.97 -10.05 0.78
N SER A 143 -2.22 -10.11 0.34
CA SER A 143 -2.61 -9.97 -1.07
C SER A 143 -2.43 -8.54 -1.59
N TYR A 144 -2.87 -7.55 -0.82
CA TYR A 144 -2.77 -6.13 -1.22
C TYR A 144 -1.33 -5.65 -1.32
N THR A 145 -0.49 -5.97 -0.33
CA THR A 145 0.94 -5.57 -0.35
C THR A 145 1.64 -6.12 -1.58
N ARG A 146 1.35 -7.39 -1.96
CA ARG A 146 1.88 -7.98 -3.19
C ARG A 146 1.40 -7.23 -4.44
N ALA A 147 0.09 -7.06 -4.59
CA ALA A 147 -0.47 -6.39 -5.77
C ALA A 147 0.05 -4.96 -5.91
N ARG A 148 0.21 -4.24 -4.79
CA ARG A 148 0.76 -2.88 -4.78
C ARG A 148 2.24 -2.85 -5.13
N ALA A 149 3.04 -3.79 -4.61
CA ALA A 149 4.45 -3.90 -4.93
C ALA A 149 4.66 -4.24 -6.42
N GLU A 150 3.91 -5.21 -6.95
CA GLU A 150 3.95 -5.58 -8.37
C GLU A 150 3.51 -4.40 -9.26
N GLY A 151 2.52 -3.61 -8.83
CA GLY A 151 2.12 -2.37 -9.51
C GLY A 151 3.18 -1.25 -9.49
N LEU A 152 4.17 -1.32 -8.60
CA LEU A 152 5.36 -0.45 -8.59
C LEU A 152 6.54 -1.09 -9.36
N GLY A 153 6.31 -2.23 -10.00
CA GLY A 153 7.31 -2.99 -10.75
C GLY A 153 8.33 -3.68 -9.85
N ILE A 154 7.90 -4.14 -8.68
CA ILE A 154 8.69 -4.98 -7.76
C ILE A 154 8.03 -6.36 -7.66
N GLU A 155 8.78 -7.42 -7.95
CA GLU A 155 8.25 -8.77 -7.80
C GLU A 155 8.15 -9.16 -6.31
N CYS A 156 6.95 -9.51 -5.86
CA CYS A 156 6.68 -9.86 -4.47
C CYS A 156 6.13 -11.30 -4.37
N LYS A 157 6.99 -12.30 -4.57
CA LYS A 157 6.59 -13.73 -4.69
C LYS A 157 6.79 -14.57 -3.41
N GLY A 158 7.34 -13.99 -2.34
CA GLY A 158 7.69 -14.69 -1.08
C GLY A 158 6.62 -14.65 0.02
N GLY A 159 6.88 -15.31 1.15
CA GLY A 159 6.05 -15.28 2.36
C GLY A 159 5.49 -16.66 2.77
N LEU A 160 5.41 -16.91 4.08
CA LEU A 160 5.04 -18.21 4.67
C LEU A 160 3.54 -18.48 4.69
N MET A 161 2.69 -17.46 4.49
CA MET A 161 1.24 -17.58 4.65
C MET A 161 0.49 -17.05 3.41
N GLN A 162 0.71 -17.72 2.28
CA GLN A 162 -0.01 -17.43 1.04
C GLN A 162 -1.38 -18.10 1.03
N ARG A 163 -2.13 -17.94 -0.06
CA ARG A 163 -3.51 -18.39 -0.15
C ARG A 163 -3.67 -19.91 0.02
N PRO A 164 -2.90 -20.77 -0.68
CA PRO A 164 -3.03 -22.21 -0.51
C PRO A 164 -2.81 -22.66 0.94
N GLU A 165 -1.82 -22.08 1.62
CA GLU A 165 -1.52 -22.42 3.01
C GLU A 165 -2.68 -22.04 3.94
N ARG A 166 -3.32 -20.88 3.72
CA ARG A 166 -4.49 -20.45 4.50
C ARG A 166 -5.70 -21.36 4.29
N VAL A 167 -6.01 -21.68 3.03
CA VAL A 167 -7.12 -22.58 2.68
C VAL A 167 -6.93 -23.95 3.34
N VAL A 168 -5.72 -24.50 3.28
CA VAL A 168 -5.37 -25.78 3.91
C VAL A 168 -5.51 -25.69 5.43
N ILE A 169 -4.96 -24.65 6.07
CA ILE A 169 -5.06 -24.48 7.53
C ILE A 169 -6.52 -24.41 7.97
N ILE A 170 -7.34 -23.55 7.34
CA ILE A 170 -8.75 -23.39 7.69
C ILE A 170 -9.51 -24.70 7.44
N GLY A 171 -9.40 -25.26 6.24
CA GLY A 171 -10.16 -26.44 5.84
C GLY A 171 -9.81 -27.69 6.64
N VAL A 172 -8.51 -27.98 6.82
CA VAL A 172 -8.06 -29.17 7.57
C VAL A 172 -8.38 -29.02 9.05
N SER A 173 -8.18 -27.85 9.66
CA SER A 173 -8.47 -27.67 11.09
C SER A 173 -9.97 -27.72 11.38
N ALA A 174 -10.81 -27.18 10.49
CA ALA A 174 -12.26 -27.27 10.60
C ALA A 174 -12.75 -28.72 10.41
N LEU A 175 -12.25 -29.41 9.39
CA LEU A 175 -12.57 -30.82 9.15
C LEU A 175 -12.12 -31.70 10.32
N ALA A 176 -10.90 -31.50 10.83
CA ALA A 176 -10.38 -32.20 12.00
C ALA A 176 -11.25 -31.95 13.23
N CYS A 177 -11.70 -30.70 13.46
CA CYS A 177 -12.60 -30.37 14.56
C CYS A 177 -13.91 -31.17 14.48
N GLY A 178 -14.54 -31.23 13.31
CA GLY A 178 -15.76 -32.03 13.10
C GLY A 178 -15.54 -33.55 13.24
N CYS A 179 -14.41 -34.08 12.74
CA CYS A 179 -14.12 -35.52 12.79
C CYS A 179 -13.68 -36.01 14.17
N PHE A 180 -12.94 -35.20 14.94
CA PHE A 180 -12.47 -35.59 16.27
C PHE A 180 -13.47 -35.29 17.38
N ALA A 181 -14.46 -34.44 17.13
CA ALA A 181 -15.49 -34.12 18.10
C ALA A 181 -16.24 -35.34 18.68
N PRO A 182 -16.68 -36.34 17.87
CA PRO A 182 -17.31 -37.55 18.40
C PRO A 182 -16.37 -38.42 19.26
N LEU A 183 -15.05 -38.34 19.02
CA LEU A 183 -14.04 -39.13 19.73
C LEU A 183 -13.64 -38.49 21.07
N LEU A 184 -13.47 -37.16 21.10
CA LEU A 184 -13.04 -36.42 22.28
C LEU A 184 -14.19 -36.10 23.23
N GLY A 185 -15.42 -36.06 22.70
CA GLY A 185 -16.61 -35.57 23.40
C GLY A 185 -16.88 -34.10 23.07
N HIS A 186 -18.17 -33.76 22.93
CA HIS A 186 -18.62 -32.43 22.54
C HIS A 186 -18.27 -31.34 23.58
N ASP A 187 -18.13 -31.72 24.86
CA ASP A 187 -17.82 -30.81 25.97
C ASP A 187 -16.42 -31.05 26.57
N PHE A 188 -15.48 -31.62 25.81
CA PHE A 188 -14.13 -31.85 26.33
C PHE A 188 -13.45 -30.53 26.69
N LYS A 189 -13.05 -30.39 27.95
CA LYS A 189 -12.35 -29.21 28.49
C LYS A 189 -11.15 -29.65 29.32
N LEU A 190 -9.97 -29.14 28.97
CA LEU A 190 -8.75 -29.33 29.74
C LEU A 190 -8.55 -28.14 30.68
N TYR A 191 -8.45 -28.43 31.98
CA TYR A 191 -8.21 -27.46 33.03
C TYR A 191 -6.77 -27.59 33.54
N ILE A 192 -6.07 -26.46 33.67
CA ILE A 192 -4.81 -26.38 34.41
C ILE A 192 -5.09 -25.62 35.72
N PRO A 193 -4.81 -26.21 36.89
CA PRO A 193 -4.96 -25.52 38.17
C PRO A 193 -4.17 -24.19 38.17
N GLY A 194 -4.85 -23.08 38.47
CA GLY A 194 -4.25 -21.74 38.54
C GLY A 194 -4.47 -20.84 37.32
N ILE A 195 -5.06 -21.34 36.23
CA ILE A 195 -5.43 -20.54 35.06
C ILE A 195 -6.96 -20.37 35.02
N PRO A 196 -7.51 -19.14 35.02
CA PRO A 196 -8.97 -18.90 35.06
C PRO A 196 -9.70 -19.19 33.73
N VAL A 197 -8.97 -19.64 32.70
CA VAL A 197 -9.49 -19.94 31.36
C VAL A 197 -9.26 -21.40 30.99
N HIS A 198 -10.18 -21.99 30.22
CA HIS A 198 -10.02 -23.33 29.67
C HIS A 198 -8.82 -23.36 28.71
N VAL A 199 -7.87 -24.26 28.95
CA VAL A 199 -6.61 -24.30 28.18
C VAL A 199 -6.79 -24.98 26.84
N PHE A 200 -7.72 -25.94 26.77
CA PHE A 200 -8.09 -26.62 25.55
C PHE A 200 -9.56 -27.01 25.60
N GLU A 201 -10.29 -26.71 24.53
CA GLU A 201 -11.64 -27.20 24.27
C GLU A 201 -11.65 -27.89 22.88
N THR A 202 -12.65 -28.71 22.56
CA THR A 202 -12.75 -29.33 21.22
C THR A 202 -12.68 -28.29 20.09
N MET A 203 -13.23 -27.10 20.32
CA MET A 203 -13.17 -25.95 19.41
C MET A 203 -11.74 -25.39 19.21
N THR A 204 -10.81 -25.67 20.12
CA THR A 204 -9.39 -25.29 20.01
C THR A 204 -8.72 -25.97 18.81
N ILE A 205 -9.20 -27.13 18.36
CA ILE A 205 -8.69 -27.82 17.16
C ILE A 205 -8.82 -26.92 15.91
N PHE A 206 -9.91 -26.16 15.81
CA PHE A 206 -10.14 -25.22 14.73
C PHE A 206 -9.53 -23.84 15.02
N THR A 207 -9.75 -23.32 16.22
CA THR A 207 -9.42 -21.92 16.54
C THR A 207 -7.94 -21.66 16.82
N LEU A 208 -7.17 -22.65 17.31
CA LEU A 208 -5.74 -22.48 17.55
C LEU A 208 -4.95 -22.34 16.23
N PRO A 209 -5.14 -23.20 15.21
CA PRO A 209 -4.54 -22.98 13.90
C PRO A 209 -4.95 -21.64 13.28
N LEU A 210 -6.21 -21.21 13.47
CA LEU A 210 -6.70 -19.92 13.00
C LEU A 210 -5.96 -18.74 13.67
N MET A 211 -5.72 -18.82 14.97
CA MET A 211 -4.91 -17.85 15.71
C MET A 211 -3.47 -17.80 15.22
N ILE A 212 -2.83 -18.96 15.01
CA ILE A 212 -1.48 -19.04 14.44
C ILE A 212 -1.45 -18.39 13.05
N MET A 213 -2.43 -18.71 12.21
CA MET A 213 -2.59 -18.11 10.89
C MET A 213 -2.78 -16.59 10.98
N ALA A 214 -3.52 -16.08 11.98
CA ALA A 214 -3.69 -14.65 12.22
C ALA A 214 -2.35 -13.94 12.43
N ILE A 215 -1.49 -14.52 13.27
CA ILE A 215 -0.15 -13.99 13.55
C ILE A 215 0.72 -14.07 12.28
N MET A 216 0.75 -15.24 11.65
CA MET A 216 1.62 -15.52 10.50
C MET A 216 1.27 -14.71 9.26
N THR A 217 -0.01 -14.47 8.98
CA THR A 217 -0.46 -13.61 7.87
C THR A 217 -0.01 -12.17 8.06
N ASN A 218 -0.18 -11.60 9.25
CA ASN A 218 0.23 -10.23 9.54
C ASN A 218 1.76 -10.06 9.51
N ILE A 219 2.51 -11.02 10.06
CA ILE A 219 3.98 -11.05 9.92
C ILE A 219 4.37 -11.14 8.44
N THR A 220 3.70 -11.98 7.66
CA THR A 220 3.97 -12.12 6.21
C THR A 220 3.71 -10.81 5.47
N ALA A 221 2.61 -10.11 5.77
CA ALA A 221 2.30 -8.82 5.17
C ALA A 221 3.37 -7.76 5.49
N PHE A 222 3.81 -7.69 6.75
CA PHE A 222 4.87 -6.78 7.18
C PHE A 222 6.22 -7.09 6.53
N ASN A 223 6.58 -8.38 6.43
CA ASN A 223 7.80 -8.81 5.76
C ASN A 223 7.77 -8.43 4.27
N ARG A 224 6.64 -8.67 3.59
CA ARG A 224 6.46 -8.26 2.18
C ARG A 224 6.63 -6.75 1.99
N LEU A 225 6.11 -5.94 2.92
CA LEU A 225 6.27 -4.49 2.89
C LEU A 225 7.76 -4.10 3.03
N THR A 226 8.45 -4.71 3.99
CA THR A 226 9.86 -4.44 4.27
C THR A 226 10.76 -4.87 3.10
N ASP A 227 10.50 -6.04 2.51
CA ASP A 227 11.23 -6.53 1.35
C ASP A 227 10.97 -5.65 0.12
N SER A 228 9.72 -5.19 -0.07
CA SER A 228 9.38 -4.25 -1.13
C SER A 228 10.09 -2.92 -0.96
N LYS A 229 10.23 -2.42 0.28
CA LYS A 229 11.01 -1.20 0.57
C LYS A 229 12.46 -1.36 0.12
N LYS A 230 13.13 -2.46 0.50
CA LYS A 230 14.53 -2.72 0.10
C LYS A 230 14.68 -2.76 -1.43
N ALA A 231 13.78 -3.47 -2.11
CA ALA A 231 13.80 -3.59 -3.56
C ALA A 231 13.54 -2.24 -4.27
N LEU A 232 12.67 -1.39 -3.72
CA LEU A 232 12.46 -0.03 -4.22
C LEU A 232 13.70 0.84 -4.04
N GLU A 233 14.33 0.81 -2.87
CA GLU A 233 15.57 1.55 -2.61
C GLU A 233 16.71 1.11 -3.55
N GLU A 234 16.82 -0.18 -3.83
CA GLU A 234 17.77 -0.70 -4.82
C GLU A 234 17.46 -0.22 -6.24
N LYS A 235 16.18 -0.23 -6.64
CA LYS A 235 15.73 0.28 -7.95
C LYS A 235 16.04 1.77 -8.12
N GLU A 236 15.83 2.57 -7.08
CA GLU A 236 16.18 4.00 -7.06
C GLU A 236 17.70 4.22 -7.16
N LYS A 237 18.51 3.45 -6.40
CA LYS A 237 19.99 3.48 -6.47
C LYS A 237 20.54 3.09 -7.84
N THR A 238 19.93 2.10 -8.48
CA THR A 238 20.35 1.63 -9.81
C THR A 238 20.03 2.67 -10.90
N THR A 239 18.91 3.38 -10.75
CA THR A 239 18.53 4.49 -11.63
C THR A 239 19.43 5.72 -11.44
N THR A 240 20.05 5.86 -10.26
CA THR A 240 21.01 6.94 -9.94
C THR A 240 22.49 6.55 -10.10
N SER A 241 22.80 5.34 -10.61
CA SER A 241 24.17 4.82 -10.75
C SER A 241 24.89 5.31 -12.03
N PRO A 242 26.20 5.63 -11.99
CA PRO A 242 26.92 6.46 -12.95
C PRO A 242 27.38 5.69 -14.21
N LYS A 243 26.52 4.87 -14.83
CA LYS A 243 26.85 4.27 -16.13
C LYS A 243 26.96 5.32 -17.24
N VAL A 244 26.26 6.44 -17.10
CA VAL A 244 26.43 7.60 -17.98
C VAL A 244 27.80 8.25 -17.77
N PHE A 245 28.32 8.31 -16.54
CA PHE A 245 29.61 8.97 -16.23
C PHE A 245 30.82 8.14 -16.69
N MET A 246 30.76 6.81 -16.59
CA MET A 246 31.89 5.95 -16.98
C MET A 246 32.10 5.93 -18.51
N LEU A 247 31.03 6.07 -19.30
CA LEU A 247 31.13 6.16 -20.75
C LEU A 247 31.73 7.50 -21.21
N THR A 248 31.44 8.60 -20.51
CA THR A 248 32.06 9.92 -20.78
C THR A 248 33.53 9.94 -20.38
N VAL A 249 33.91 9.31 -19.26
CA VAL A 249 35.31 9.28 -18.79
C VAL A 249 36.20 8.39 -19.66
N LEU A 250 35.69 7.27 -20.21
CA LEU A 250 36.46 6.44 -21.16
C LEU A 250 36.66 7.09 -22.54
N LEU A 251 35.79 8.02 -22.93
CA LEU A 251 35.95 8.82 -24.16
C LEU A 251 36.92 10.01 -23.98
N LEU A 252 37.18 10.42 -22.73
CA LEU A 252 38.09 11.51 -22.39
C LEU A 252 39.52 11.03 -22.07
N SER A 253 39.73 9.73 -21.81
CA SER A 253 41.06 9.18 -21.50
C SER A 253 41.94 8.84 -22.71
N SER A 254 41.45 9.03 -23.94
CA SER A 254 42.28 8.93 -25.16
C SER A 254 43.02 10.23 -25.51
N VAL A 255 42.86 11.30 -24.74
CA VAL A 255 43.51 12.60 -24.99
C VAL A 255 44.02 13.20 -23.69
N ALA A 256 45.16 12.71 -23.19
CA ALA A 256 46.17 13.46 -22.43
C ALA A 256 47.08 12.47 -21.69
N GLY A 257 48.20 12.12 -22.31
CA GLY A 257 49.35 11.68 -21.53
C GLY A 257 49.96 12.90 -20.85
N TYR A 258 49.92 12.96 -19.52
CA TYR A 258 50.94 13.63 -18.69
C TYR A 258 50.87 13.07 -17.28
N SER A 259 52.02 12.64 -16.79
CA SER A 259 52.33 12.12 -15.47
C SER A 259 52.14 13.16 -14.36
N LEU A 260 51.56 12.75 -13.23
CA LEU A 260 51.66 13.47 -11.95
C LEU A 260 51.95 12.50 -10.79
N PRO A 261 52.70 12.93 -9.76
CA PRO A 261 53.29 12.05 -8.76
C PRO A 261 52.33 11.74 -7.60
N ALA A 262 52.50 10.55 -7.02
CA ALA A 262 51.79 10.10 -5.84
C ALA A 262 52.10 10.97 -4.61
N SER A 263 51.06 11.44 -3.92
CA SER A 263 51.19 12.09 -2.61
C SER A 263 49.96 11.84 -1.74
N ARG A 264 50.21 11.09 -0.66
CA ARG A 264 49.62 11.14 0.70
C ARG A 264 48.10 11.09 0.82
N VAL A 265 47.62 9.93 1.24
CA VAL A 265 46.32 9.73 1.90
C VAL A 265 46.29 10.49 3.22
N ALA A 266 45.29 11.37 3.37
CA ALA A 266 44.91 12.04 4.61
C ALA A 266 43.39 11.80 4.86
N PRO A 267 42.93 11.90 6.12
CA PRO A 267 41.85 11.06 6.64
C PRO A 267 40.43 11.50 6.28
N GLU A 268 39.51 10.52 6.35
CA GLU A 268 38.05 10.57 6.30
C GLU A 268 37.41 11.98 6.31
N HIS A 269 36.84 12.36 5.17
CA HIS A 269 35.79 13.38 5.13
C HIS A 269 34.45 12.76 5.51
N ARG A 270 33.76 13.42 6.44
CA ARG A 270 32.32 13.32 6.68
C ARG A 270 31.60 13.21 5.33
N GLN A 271 30.69 12.26 5.22
CA GLN A 271 29.73 12.20 4.12
C GLN A 271 28.92 13.50 4.11
N ASP A 272 29.35 14.47 3.30
CA ASP A 272 28.49 15.58 2.90
C ASP A 272 27.35 14.98 2.07
N LYS A 273 26.14 15.09 2.61
CA LYS A 273 24.90 14.77 1.87
C LYS A 273 24.95 15.51 0.54
N PRO A 274 24.58 14.88 -0.60
CA PRO A 274 24.60 15.54 -1.89
C PRO A 274 23.78 16.84 -1.80
N VAL A 275 24.38 17.95 -2.20
CA VAL A 275 23.71 19.26 -2.25
C VAL A 275 22.61 19.16 -3.30
N ILE A 276 21.37 19.01 -2.86
CA ILE A 276 20.20 18.98 -3.74
C ILE A 276 20.04 20.37 -4.36
N SER A 277 20.27 20.49 -5.67
CA SER A 277 19.97 21.72 -6.41
C SER A 277 18.51 21.71 -6.82
N PHE A 278 17.76 22.74 -6.40
CA PHE A 278 16.34 22.86 -6.66
C PHE A 278 16.08 23.67 -7.93
N PRO A 279 15.32 23.16 -8.90
CA PRO A 279 14.98 23.91 -10.10
C PRO A 279 14.02 25.05 -9.78
N THR A 280 14.22 26.22 -10.39
CA THR A 280 13.30 27.35 -10.28
C THR A 280 12.24 27.26 -11.38
N PRO A 281 10.93 27.24 -11.05
CA PRO A 281 9.87 27.32 -12.06
C PRO A 281 10.02 28.57 -12.93
N LYS A 282 9.87 28.41 -14.26
CA LYS A 282 9.90 29.52 -15.22
C LYS A 282 8.63 29.48 -16.08
N ASN A 283 8.14 30.65 -16.48
CA ASN A 283 7.03 30.85 -17.41
C ASN A 283 5.71 30.17 -17.01
N ILE A 284 5.39 30.15 -15.71
CA ILE A 284 4.11 29.64 -15.23
C ILE A 284 3.10 30.79 -15.17
N PRO A 285 2.00 30.73 -15.94
CA PRO A 285 1.00 31.80 -15.94
C PRO A 285 0.37 31.92 -14.56
N ASN A 286 0.10 33.15 -14.12
CA ASN A 286 -0.60 33.45 -12.87
C ASN A 286 0.04 32.87 -11.61
N GLN A 287 1.34 32.54 -11.64
CA GLN A 287 2.04 32.00 -10.47
C GLN A 287 2.06 33.03 -9.33
N LEU A 288 1.57 32.63 -8.16
CA LEU A 288 1.65 33.44 -6.94
C LEU A 288 2.96 33.13 -6.21
N PHE A 289 3.17 31.86 -5.87
CA PHE A 289 4.39 31.37 -5.23
C PHE A 289 4.52 29.86 -5.46
N TYR A 290 5.64 29.29 -5.03
CA TYR A 290 5.86 27.84 -5.13
C TYR A 290 6.49 27.25 -3.87
N ILE A 291 6.34 25.94 -3.70
CA ILE A 291 6.78 25.19 -2.53
C ILE A 291 7.74 24.08 -2.95
N GLN A 292 8.87 23.99 -2.25
CA GLN A 292 9.86 22.92 -2.40
C GLN A 292 10.22 22.32 -1.05
N ARG A 293 10.70 21.08 -1.03
CA ARG A 293 11.03 20.40 0.23
C ARG A 293 12.13 19.36 0.07
N ASP A 294 12.86 19.08 1.13
CA ASP A 294 13.76 17.94 1.15
C ASP A 294 13.01 16.60 1.30
N PRO A 295 13.50 15.50 0.68
CA PRO A 295 14.52 15.42 -0.38
C PRO A 295 13.91 15.56 -1.80
N ASN A 296 12.67 16.02 -1.93
CA ASN A 296 11.91 15.99 -3.18
C ASN A 296 12.13 17.28 -4.01
N THR A 297 12.77 17.14 -5.16
CA THR A 297 13.05 18.26 -6.09
C THR A 297 11.83 18.72 -6.89
N ASN A 298 10.71 17.99 -6.86
CA ASN A 298 9.48 18.42 -7.49
C ASN A 298 8.90 19.64 -6.77
N THR A 299 8.31 20.53 -7.55
CA THR A 299 7.81 21.81 -7.04
C THR A 299 6.29 21.80 -7.04
N ILE A 300 5.69 22.27 -5.95
CA ILE A 300 4.26 22.57 -5.91
C ILE A 300 4.09 24.03 -6.31
N ILE A 301 3.24 24.28 -7.28
CA ILE A 301 2.89 25.63 -7.72
C ILE A 301 1.56 26.01 -7.11
N CYS A 302 1.49 27.23 -6.59
CA CYS A 302 0.25 27.90 -6.21
C CYS A 302 0.04 29.04 -7.22
N ALA A 303 -0.96 28.91 -8.08
CA ALA A 303 -1.31 29.88 -9.10
C ALA A 303 -2.69 30.48 -8.82
N LEU A 304 -2.94 31.70 -9.30
CA LEU A 304 -4.25 32.33 -9.25
C LEU A 304 -5.23 31.55 -10.14
N ASN A 305 -6.38 31.20 -9.59
CA ASN A 305 -7.41 30.50 -10.33
C ASN A 305 -8.41 31.50 -10.94
N LEU A 306 -8.45 31.56 -12.27
CA LEU A 306 -9.32 32.47 -13.00
C LEU A 306 -10.39 31.67 -13.75
N LYS A 307 -11.67 31.94 -13.46
CA LYS A 307 -12.81 31.47 -14.26
C LYS A 307 -13.30 32.62 -15.14
N ASN A 308 -13.29 32.43 -16.45
CA ASN A 308 -13.70 33.44 -17.45
C ASN A 308 -12.97 34.79 -17.28
N GLY A 309 -11.68 34.76 -16.91
CA GLY A 309 -10.86 35.96 -16.71
C GLY A 309 -11.10 36.71 -15.40
N GLN A 310 -12.03 36.24 -14.55
CA GLN A 310 -12.25 36.76 -13.21
C GLN A 310 -11.78 35.75 -12.15
N LEU A 311 -11.39 36.24 -10.98
CA LEU A 311 -10.97 35.39 -9.87
C LEU A 311 -12.10 34.45 -9.44
N ASP A 312 -11.80 33.15 -9.34
CA ASP A 312 -12.73 32.18 -8.78
C ASP A 312 -12.90 32.45 -7.27
N LYS A 313 -14.08 32.95 -6.87
CA LYS A 313 -14.33 33.34 -5.48
C LYS A 313 -14.42 32.17 -4.51
N GLU A 314 -14.78 30.98 -5.02
CA GLU A 314 -14.91 29.77 -4.20
C GLU A 314 -13.57 29.04 -4.06
N ASP A 315 -12.73 29.07 -5.09
CA ASP A 315 -11.40 28.44 -5.10
C ASP A 315 -10.35 29.34 -5.77
N PRO A 316 -9.91 30.44 -5.13
CA PRO A 316 -9.08 31.47 -5.77
C PRO A 316 -7.64 31.06 -6.06
N VAL A 317 -7.17 29.91 -5.54
CA VAL A 317 -5.80 29.43 -5.68
C VAL A 317 -5.77 27.99 -6.18
N HIS A 318 -5.33 27.83 -7.42
CA HIS A 318 -5.14 26.52 -8.02
C HIS A 318 -3.74 25.98 -7.67
N VAL A 319 -3.71 24.78 -7.07
CA VAL A 319 -2.47 24.14 -6.62
C VAL A 319 -2.21 22.88 -7.44
N PHE A 320 -1.00 22.77 -8.01
CA PHE A 320 -0.59 21.63 -8.83
C PHE A 320 0.93 21.36 -8.73
N TRP A 321 1.38 20.22 -9.24
CA TRP A 321 2.78 19.81 -9.29
C TRP A 321 3.46 20.19 -10.60
N ILE A 322 4.76 20.51 -10.52
CA ILE A 322 5.70 20.34 -11.62
C ILE A 322 6.67 19.23 -11.25
N ARG A 323 6.66 18.13 -12.02
CA ARG A 323 7.53 16.97 -11.81
C ARG A 323 8.74 17.02 -12.74
N TYR A 324 9.87 17.49 -12.24
CA TYR A 324 11.09 17.61 -13.05
C TYR A 324 11.70 16.25 -13.41
N THR A 325 11.45 15.22 -12.60
CA THR A 325 11.90 13.85 -12.86
C THR A 325 11.14 13.17 -14.02
N GLU A 326 9.99 13.72 -14.42
CA GLU A 326 9.10 13.18 -15.46
C GLU A 326 8.86 14.26 -16.54
N GLN A 327 9.94 14.73 -17.20
CA GLN A 327 9.90 15.73 -18.28
C GLN A 327 9.29 17.10 -17.92
N SER A 328 9.31 17.51 -16.65
CA SER A 328 8.69 18.77 -16.17
C SER A 328 7.20 18.89 -16.47
N GLN A 329 6.48 17.77 -16.53
CA GLN A 329 5.03 17.80 -16.75
C GLN A 329 4.29 18.41 -15.55
N GLN A 330 3.28 19.21 -15.86
CA GLN A 330 2.30 19.69 -14.88
C GLN A 330 1.35 18.55 -14.51
N GLN A 331 1.06 18.38 -13.23
CA GLN A 331 0.12 17.37 -12.76
C GLN A 331 -0.75 17.89 -11.62
N GLU A 332 -2.05 17.62 -11.68
CA GLU A 332 -2.99 17.94 -10.60
C GLU A 332 -2.65 17.24 -9.28
N LEU A 333 -3.00 17.90 -8.17
CA LEU A 333 -2.99 17.24 -6.86
C LEU A 333 -4.07 16.16 -6.82
N SER A 334 -3.72 14.97 -6.30
CA SER A 334 -4.70 13.94 -6.00
C SER A 334 -5.65 14.39 -4.89
N TYR A 335 -6.86 13.80 -4.82
CA TYR A 335 -7.85 14.12 -3.79
C TYR A 335 -7.27 14.05 -2.37
N ILE A 336 -6.44 13.04 -2.08
CA ILE A 336 -5.81 12.87 -0.77
C ILE A 336 -4.78 13.98 -0.50
N GLN A 337 -3.94 14.32 -1.48
CA GLN A 337 -2.94 15.38 -1.34
C GLN A 337 -3.60 16.75 -1.11
N ARG A 338 -4.69 17.02 -1.82
CA ARG A 338 -5.48 18.24 -1.66
C ARG A 338 -6.17 18.29 -0.29
N THR A 339 -6.72 17.17 0.17
CA THR A 339 -7.54 17.14 1.39
C THR A 339 -6.70 17.07 2.68
N PHE A 340 -5.48 16.54 2.63
CA PHE A 340 -4.68 16.29 3.85
C PHE A 340 -3.28 16.91 3.86
N ALA A 341 -2.76 17.36 2.72
CA ALA A 341 -1.39 17.87 2.61
C ALA A 341 -1.35 19.29 2.03
N TYR A 342 -1.16 19.41 0.72
CA TYR A 342 -0.82 20.66 0.03
C TYR A 342 -2.03 21.49 -0.40
N GLY A 343 -3.25 21.08 -0.05
CA GLY A 343 -4.42 21.91 -0.30
C GLY A 343 -4.34 23.22 0.45
N ILE A 344 -4.86 24.26 -0.18
CA ILE A 344 -5.04 25.59 0.41
C ILE A 344 -6.54 25.79 0.61
N LYS A 345 -6.94 26.17 1.82
CA LYS A 345 -8.29 26.65 2.10
C LYS A 345 -8.28 28.17 2.02
N ALA A 346 -9.20 28.73 1.25
CA ALA A 346 -9.41 30.17 1.15
C ALA A 346 -10.65 30.57 1.95
N ARG A 347 -10.53 31.60 2.77
CA ARG A 347 -11.65 32.26 3.43
C ARG A 347 -11.75 33.69 2.90
N HIS A 348 -12.87 34.01 2.26
CA HIS A 348 -13.12 35.35 1.73
C HIS A 348 -13.13 36.40 2.86
N MET A 349 -12.46 37.53 2.61
CA MET A 349 -12.38 38.71 3.47
C MET A 349 -13.03 39.90 2.77
N ARG A 350 -12.92 41.12 3.29
CA ARG A 350 -13.47 42.31 2.61
C ARG A 350 -12.57 42.70 1.42
N ASN A 351 -13.12 43.40 0.42
CA ASN A 351 -12.38 43.99 -0.71
C ASN A 351 -11.58 43.00 -1.59
N GLU A 352 -12.14 41.84 -1.94
CA GLU A 352 -11.46 40.81 -2.77
C GLU A 352 -10.16 40.26 -2.15
N GLU A 353 -10.00 40.40 -0.83
CA GLU A 353 -8.93 39.76 -0.09
C GLU A 353 -9.37 38.36 0.39
N TYR A 354 -8.42 37.43 0.46
CA TYR A 354 -8.67 36.08 0.98
C TYR A 354 -7.60 35.70 1.98
N GLU A 355 -8.01 35.16 3.12
CA GLU A 355 -7.09 34.46 4.01
C GLU A 355 -6.90 33.03 3.51
N LEU A 356 -5.66 32.67 3.21
CA LEU A 356 -5.25 31.37 2.75
C LEU A 356 -4.60 30.60 3.90
N SER A 357 -4.99 29.35 4.10
CA SER A 357 -4.37 28.46 5.07
C SER A 357 -4.06 27.11 4.45
N PHE A 358 -2.86 26.60 4.65
CA PHE A 358 -2.54 25.22 4.30
C PHE A 358 -3.33 24.26 5.16
N VAL A 359 -3.84 23.19 4.54
CA VAL A 359 -4.56 22.16 5.28
C VAL A 359 -3.66 21.49 6.32
N SER A 360 -2.39 21.26 5.98
CA SER A 360 -1.41 20.64 6.87
C SER A 360 -0.82 21.57 7.94
N TYR A 361 -0.90 22.90 7.77
CA TYR A 361 -0.24 23.85 8.68
C TYR A 361 -0.97 25.19 8.76
N LYS A 362 -1.94 25.27 9.69
CA LYS A 362 -2.78 26.47 9.90
C LYS A 362 -2.11 27.62 10.65
N LYS A 363 -0.93 27.38 11.26
CA LYS A 363 -0.20 28.39 12.06
C LYS A 363 0.49 29.47 11.21
N LEU A 364 0.51 29.31 9.88
CA LEU A 364 1.04 30.27 8.94
C LEU A 364 -0.10 30.75 8.01
N PRO A 365 -0.97 31.67 8.47
CA PRO A 365 -1.96 32.27 7.59
C PRO A 365 -1.24 33.15 6.54
N LEU A 366 -1.71 33.04 5.30
CA LEU A 366 -1.27 33.88 4.18
C LEU A 366 -2.45 34.72 3.71
N HIS A 367 -2.18 35.84 3.04
CA HIS A 367 -3.23 36.73 2.55
C HIS A 367 -3.08 36.95 1.05
N LEU A 368 -4.07 36.53 0.28
CA LEU A 368 -4.19 36.90 -1.13
C LEU A 368 -4.85 38.28 -1.21
N ALA A 369 -4.18 39.23 -1.85
CA ALA A 369 -4.76 40.55 -2.09
C ALA A 369 -4.31 41.10 -3.44
N LYS A 370 -5.15 41.98 -3.97
CA LYS A 370 -4.92 42.66 -5.24
C LYS A 370 -4.04 43.90 -5.02
N SER A 371 -2.99 44.02 -5.81
CA SER A 371 -2.12 45.20 -5.89
C SER A 371 -2.81 46.34 -6.64
N GLY A 372 -2.35 47.58 -6.42
CA GLY A 372 -2.79 48.76 -7.17
C GLY A 372 -2.53 48.67 -8.68
N THR A 373 -1.66 47.74 -9.12
CA THR A 373 -1.37 47.44 -10.53
C THR A 373 -2.30 46.40 -11.16
N ASN A 374 -3.39 46.01 -10.47
CA ASN A 374 -4.35 44.97 -10.88
C ASN A 374 -3.81 43.52 -10.82
N ASP A 375 -2.56 43.32 -10.38
CA ASP A 375 -1.96 42.00 -10.12
C ASP A 375 -2.36 41.46 -8.74
N TYR A 376 -2.31 40.14 -8.55
CA TYR A 376 -2.56 39.51 -7.25
C TYR A 376 -1.26 39.00 -6.63
N TYR A 377 -1.09 39.25 -5.33
CA TYR A 377 0.04 38.75 -4.56
C TYR A 377 -0.42 38.03 -3.30
N VAL A 378 0.40 37.09 -2.85
CA VAL A 378 0.23 36.42 -1.57
C VAL A 378 1.22 37.00 -0.57
N TYR A 379 0.69 37.52 0.54
CA TYR A 379 1.45 38.13 1.61
C TYR A 379 1.55 37.19 2.81
N ALA A 380 2.76 37.05 3.35
CA ALA A 380 3.02 36.40 4.63
C ALA A 380 3.42 37.47 5.66
N ASN A 381 2.86 37.38 6.86
CA ASN A 381 3.29 38.21 7.99
C ASN A 381 4.29 37.41 8.84
N VAL A 382 5.55 37.81 8.81
CA VAL A 382 6.63 37.14 9.54
C VAL A 382 7.44 38.19 10.26
N ASN A 383 7.64 38.03 11.58
CA ASN A 383 8.41 38.97 12.40
C ASN A 383 7.97 40.44 12.23
N GLN A 384 6.65 40.70 12.21
CA GLN A 384 6.03 42.02 11.97
C GLN A 384 6.30 42.65 10.59
N LYS A 385 6.91 41.91 9.65
CA LYS A 385 7.11 42.34 8.26
C LYS A 385 6.07 41.69 7.35
N LYS A 386 5.52 42.48 6.42
CA LYS A 386 4.63 42.00 5.35
C LYS A 386 5.48 41.63 4.13
N VAL A 387 5.56 40.34 3.81
CA VAL A 387 6.42 39.80 2.74
C VAL A 387 5.56 39.30 1.59
N ILE A 388 5.82 39.80 0.37
CA ILE A 388 5.30 39.23 -0.88
C ILE A 388 6.02 37.91 -1.12
N LEU A 389 5.27 36.81 -1.02
CA LEU A 389 5.83 35.48 -1.03
C LEU A 389 6.24 35.06 -2.44
N LYS A 390 7.44 34.51 -2.59
CA LYS A 390 7.95 33.94 -3.86
C LYS A 390 8.15 32.43 -3.75
N ARG A 391 8.76 31.97 -2.65
CA ARG A 391 9.06 30.55 -2.41
C ARG A 391 8.88 30.20 -0.94
N ILE A 392 8.26 29.04 -0.70
CA ILE A 392 8.31 28.34 0.59
C ILE A 392 9.22 27.13 0.43
N TYR A 393 10.19 26.99 1.33
CA TYR A 393 11.08 25.84 1.39
C TYR A 393 10.92 25.11 2.72
N LEU A 394 10.72 23.80 2.67
CA LEU A 394 10.59 22.94 3.86
C LEU A 394 11.84 22.09 4.04
N ARG A 395 12.57 22.30 5.15
CA ARG A 395 13.67 21.42 5.55
C ARG A 395 13.10 20.26 6.35
N ILE A 396 13.17 19.05 5.81
CA ILE A 396 12.67 17.83 6.47
C ILE A 396 13.87 16.99 6.93
N GLU A 397 13.88 16.60 8.20
CA GLU A 397 14.90 15.72 8.79
C GLU A 397 14.23 14.51 9.45
N GLY A 398 14.02 13.46 8.65
CA GLY A 398 13.36 12.23 9.09
C GLY A 398 11.83 12.30 9.07
N GLY A 399 11.17 11.39 9.80
CA GLY A 399 9.72 11.21 9.77
C GLY A 399 9.23 10.23 8.70
N THR A 400 7.92 10.14 8.53
CA THR A 400 7.28 9.28 7.51
C THR A 400 6.77 10.11 6.34
N MET A 401 6.42 9.48 5.22
CA MET A 401 5.83 10.19 4.05
C MET A 401 4.60 11.01 4.43
N TRP A 402 3.80 10.52 5.38
CA TRP A 402 2.55 11.16 5.81
C TRP A 402 2.72 12.13 6.97
N MET A 403 3.79 11.97 7.75
CA MET A 403 4.12 12.84 8.87
C MET A 403 5.63 13.11 8.87
N PRO A 404 6.10 13.98 7.97
CA PRO A 404 7.51 14.34 7.89
C PRO A 404 7.90 15.19 9.09
N ASN A 405 9.12 15.01 9.60
CA ASN A 405 9.64 15.85 10.66
C ASN A 405 10.24 17.12 10.03
N VAL A 406 9.46 18.20 10.01
CA VAL A 406 9.85 19.50 9.44
C VAL A 406 10.69 20.24 10.48
N LYS A 407 11.96 20.49 10.17
CA LYS A 407 12.87 21.22 11.06
C LYS A 407 12.64 22.73 11.04
N TYR A 408 12.42 23.27 9.84
CA TYR A 408 12.06 24.67 9.66
C TYR A 408 11.37 24.89 8.31
N ILE A 409 10.59 25.96 8.25
CA ILE A 409 10.01 26.55 7.05
C ILE A 409 10.83 27.79 6.71
N GLN A 410 11.32 27.90 5.49
CA GLN A 410 12.01 29.08 4.97
C GLN A 410 11.09 29.78 3.96
N LEU A 411 10.83 31.06 4.20
CA LEU A 411 9.99 31.92 3.37
C LEU A 411 10.90 32.89 2.64
N GLU A 412 10.91 32.84 1.32
CA GLU A 412 11.66 33.75 0.46
C GLU A 412 10.68 34.63 -0.32
N GLY A 413 10.97 35.92 -0.37
CA GLY A 413 10.09 36.89 -0.99
C GLY A 413 10.67 38.29 -1.01
N THR A 414 9.80 39.27 -1.18
CA THR A 414 10.16 40.69 -1.22
C THR A 414 9.38 41.43 -0.14
N ASN A 415 10.03 42.29 0.63
CA ASN A 415 9.36 43.12 1.62
C ASN A 415 8.42 44.11 0.89
N ALA A 416 7.14 44.12 1.26
CA ALA A 416 6.14 44.95 0.59
C ALA A 416 6.36 46.46 0.76
N LEU A 417 7.10 46.88 1.80
CA LEU A 417 7.38 48.30 2.07
C LEU A 417 8.70 48.77 1.46
N THR A 418 9.76 47.96 1.56
CA THR A 418 11.12 48.36 1.13
C THR A 418 11.49 47.88 -0.27
N GLY A 419 10.77 46.89 -0.82
CA GLY A 419 11.11 46.28 -2.10
C GLY A 419 12.35 45.37 -2.05
N GLU A 420 12.96 45.19 -0.88
CA GLU A 420 14.16 44.36 -0.71
C GLU A 420 13.83 42.87 -0.63
N SER A 421 14.70 42.04 -1.20
CA SER A 421 14.59 40.59 -1.07
C SER A 421 14.80 40.17 0.39
N THR A 422 13.93 39.31 0.91
CA THR A 422 13.97 38.83 2.28
C THR A 422 13.84 37.31 2.33
N VAL A 423 14.56 36.71 3.28
CA VAL A 423 14.52 35.28 3.58
C VAL A 423 14.33 35.14 5.08
N GLU A 424 13.18 34.60 5.50
CA GLU A 424 12.82 34.43 6.90
C GLU A 424 12.68 32.94 7.20
N ARG A 425 13.12 32.49 8.38
CA ARG A 425 13.04 31.07 8.79
C ARG A 425 12.20 30.92 10.04
N ILE A 426 11.26 29.98 10.00
CA ILE A 426 10.34 29.66 11.09
C ILE A 426 10.61 28.22 11.53
N PRO A 427 11.11 27.97 12.74
CA PRO A 427 11.19 26.61 13.29
C PRO A 427 9.77 26.06 13.52
N VAL A 428 9.58 24.76 13.31
CA VAL A 428 8.27 24.07 13.40
C VAL A 428 8.24 23.11 14.57
#